data_AF-A0AA39DPC6-F1
#
_entry.id   AF-A0AA39DPC6-F1
#
_cell.length_a   1.000
_cell.length_b   1.000
_cell.length_c   1.000
_cell.angle_alpha   90.00
_cell.angle_beta   90.00
_cell.angle_gamma   90.00
#
_symmetry.space_group_name_H-M   'P 1'
#
loop_
_entity.id
_entity.type
_entity.pdbx_description
1 polymer ?
#
loop_
_entity_poly.entity_id
_entity_poly.type
_entity_poly.pdbx_seq_one_letter_code
_entity_poly.pdbx_strand_id
1 'polypeptide(L)' 'MATKNPIFTFVISGSPTITSEKLIVSENYLSWSASVELWFMGQGYEDHLVTPEDAIPDVDKVQWKKIDAQLCSVL' A
#
# COMPACT_ATOMS: atom_id res chain seq x y z
N MET A 1 -2.73 -27.63 -14.97
CA MET A 1 -1.69 -27.30 -13.98
C MET A 1 -1.96 -25.89 -13.50
N ALA A 2 -2.41 -25.74 -12.25
CA ALA A 2 -2.67 -24.43 -11.65
C ALA A 2 -1.37 -23.94 -11.01
N THR A 3 -0.80 -22.86 -11.55
CA THR A 3 0.38 -22.19 -10.99
C THR A 3 -0.07 -21.46 -9.72
N LYS A 4 0.19 -22.06 -8.56
CA LYS A 4 0.09 -21.36 -7.27
C LYS A 4 1.26 -20.37 -7.20
N ASN A 5 0.97 -19.10 -7.46
CA ASN A 5 1.93 -18.01 -7.27
C ASN A 5 2.33 -18.00 -5.79
N PRO A 6 3.64 -17.95 -5.46
CA PRO A 6 4.07 -17.85 -4.07
C PRO A 6 3.64 -16.48 -3.52
N ILE A 7 2.78 -16.48 -2.51
CA ILE A 7 2.40 -15.28 -1.77
C ILE A 7 3.59 -14.91 -0.88
N PHE A 8 4.29 -13.83 -1.22
CA PHE A 8 5.36 -13.27 -0.39
C PHE A 8 4.69 -12.44 0.70
N THR A 9 4.56 -12.99 1.91
CA THR A 9 3.99 -12.24 3.04
C THR A 9 5.11 -11.60 3.85
N PHE A 10 5.33 -10.29 3.68
CA PHE A 10 6.18 -9.54 4.61
C PHE A 10 5.37 -9.21 5.86
N VAL A 11 5.35 -10.14 6.82
CA VAL A 11 4.73 -9.92 8.14
C VAL A 11 5.65 -9.02 8.95
N ILE A 12 5.47 -7.71 8.81
CA ILE A 12 5.88 -6.78 9.87
C ILE A 12 4.78 -6.89 10.92
N SER A 13 5.03 -7.68 11.97
CA SER A 13 4.16 -7.95 13.14
C SER A 13 3.07 -6.89 13.35
N GLY A 14 1.87 -7.10 12.79
CA GLY A 14 0.70 -6.24 12.97
C GLY A 14 0.23 -5.44 11.75
N SER A 15 0.97 -5.41 10.65
CA SER A 15 0.54 -4.70 9.42
C SER A 15 -0.42 -5.56 8.57
N PRO A 16 -1.43 -4.95 7.92
CA PRO A 16 -2.32 -5.64 6.99
C PRO A 16 -1.53 -6.32 5.87
N THR A 17 -1.90 -7.55 5.51
CA THR A 17 -1.31 -8.23 4.34
C THR A 17 -1.77 -7.54 3.07
N ILE A 18 -0.90 -6.73 2.46
CA ILE A 18 -1.10 -6.25 1.09
C ILE A 18 -0.63 -7.37 0.16
N THR A 19 -1.51 -7.83 -0.72
CA THR A 19 -1.20 -8.91 -1.66
C THR A 19 -0.39 -8.36 -2.85
N SER A 20 0.75 -8.99 -3.14
CA SER A 20 1.56 -8.77 -4.36
C SER A 20 1.04 -9.56 -5.57
N GLU A 21 -0.16 -10.15 -5.50
CA GLU A 21 -0.74 -10.84 -6.65
C GLU A 21 -1.03 -9.84 -7.77
N LYS A 22 -0.94 -10.32 -9.01
CA LYS A 22 -1.26 -9.50 -10.18
C LYS A 22 -2.69 -8.97 -10.04
N LEU A 23 -2.84 -7.65 -10.15
CA LEU A 23 -4.15 -7.03 -10.13
C LEU A 23 -4.96 -7.48 -11.35
N ILE A 24 -6.09 -8.10 -11.05
CA ILE A 24 -7.17 -8.39 -11.97
C ILE A 24 -8.26 -7.40 -11.57
N VAL A 25 -8.36 -6.30 -12.33
CA VAL A 25 -9.18 -5.11 -12.02
C VAL A 25 -10.58 -5.46 -11.49
N SER A 26 -11.19 -6.54 -12.00
CA SER A 26 -12.53 -6.97 -11.63
C SER A 26 -12.62 -7.85 -10.38
N GLU A 27 -11.56 -8.56 -9.99
CA GLU A 27 -11.64 -9.63 -8.98
C GLU A 27 -10.97 -9.25 -7.66
N ASN A 28 -9.76 -8.67 -7.71
CA ASN A 28 -8.95 -8.47 -6.52
C ASN A 28 -8.58 -7.01 -6.25
N TYR A 29 -8.95 -6.08 -7.14
CA TYR A 29 -8.65 -4.65 -6.96
C TYR A 29 -9.25 -4.08 -5.67
N LEU A 30 -10.52 -4.37 -5.36
CA LEU A 30 -11.18 -3.87 -4.15
C LEU A 30 -10.51 -4.38 -2.86
N SER A 31 -10.13 -5.66 -2.85
CA SER A 31 -9.42 -6.27 -1.72
C SER A 31 -8.03 -5.64 -1.56
N TRP A 32 -7.31 -5.47 -2.67
CA TRP A 32 -6.01 -4.82 -2.68
C TRP A 32 -6.10 -3.36 -2.21
N SER A 33 -7.06 -2.57 -2.73
CA SER A 33 -7.22 -1.17 -2.35
C SER A 33 -7.57 -1.02 -0.87
N ALA A 34 -8.40 -1.91 -0.33
CA ALA A 34 -8.73 -1.93 1.10
C ALA A 34 -7.50 -2.29 1.97
N SER A 35 -6.65 -3.22 1.53
CA SER A 35 -5.38 -3.52 2.22
C SER A 35 -4.41 -2.33 2.20
N VAL A 36 -4.33 -1.60 1.08
CA VAL A 36 -3.52 -0.37 0.98
C VAL A 36 -4.07 0.72 1.91
N GLU A 37 -5.38 0.96 1.91
CA GLU A 37 -6.04 1.92 2.81
C GLU A 37 -5.77 1.58 4.29
N LEU A 38 -5.96 0.32 4.68
CA LEU A 38 -5.70 -0.11 6.04
C LEU A 38 -4.22 0.01 6.44
N TRP A 39 -3.28 -0.12 5.49
CA TRP A 39 -1.85 0.07 5.74
C TRP A 39 -1.50 1.54 6.03
N PHE A 40 -2.14 2.49 5.34
CA PHE A 40 -2.03 3.91 5.65
C PHE A 40 -2.69 4.27 6.99
N MET A 41 -3.89 3.74 7.25
CA MET A 41 -4.57 3.91 8.55
C MET A 41 -3.76 3.35 9.73
N GLY A 42 -3.13 2.18 9.57
CA GLY A 42 -2.31 1.56 10.61
C GLY A 42 -1.09 2.40 11.03
N GLN A 43 -0.71 3.39 10.22
CA GLN A 43 0.41 4.29 10.49
C GLN A 43 -0.02 5.74 10.77
N GLY A 44 -1.32 6.06 10.64
CA GLY A 44 -1.86 7.41 10.82
C GLY A 44 -1.57 8.38 9.67
N TYR A 45 -1.46 7.85 8.43
CA TYR A 45 -1.24 8.63 7.21
C TYR A 45 -2.43 8.50 6.24
N GLU A 46 -3.67 8.51 6.74
CA GLU A 46 -4.87 8.41 5.88
C GLU A 46 -4.98 9.57 4.89
N ASP A 47 -4.46 10.73 5.29
CA ASP A 47 -4.39 11.95 4.48
C ASP A 47 -3.50 11.79 3.23
N HIS A 48 -2.55 10.85 3.26
CA HIS A 48 -1.64 10.55 2.15
C HIS A 48 -2.36 10.05 0.90
N LEU A 49 -3.52 9.40 1.06
CA LEU A 49 -4.32 8.88 -0.07
C LEU A 49 -5.21 9.93 -0.73
N VAL A 50 -5.57 10.99 -0.01
CA VAL A 50 -6.57 11.98 -0.45
C VAL A 50 -5.96 13.33 -0.78
N THR A 51 -4.77 13.62 -0.27
CA THR A 51 -4.11 14.90 -0.48
C THR A 51 -3.37 14.89 -1.82
N PRO A 52 -3.70 15.83 -2.72
CA PRO A 52 -2.97 16.00 -3.98
C PRO A 52 -1.52 16.39 -3.75
N GLU A 53 -0.59 15.97 -4.62
CA GLU A 53 0.85 16.28 -4.48
C GLU A 53 1.13 17.80 -4.43
N ASP A 54 0.33 18.58 -5.16
CA ASP A 54 0.40 20.05 -5.21
C ASP A 54 -0.07 20.74 -3.92
N ALA A 55 -0.85 20.04 -3.08
CA ALA A 55 -1.28 20.53 -1.78
C ALA A 55 -0.30 20.20 -0.65
N ILE A 56 0.74 19.38 -0.90
CA ILE A 56 1.73 18.98 0.11
C ILE A 56 2.80 20.08 0.28
N PRO A 57 3.05 20.56 1.51
CA PRO A 57 4.18 21.45 1.79
C PRO A 57 5.53 20.82 1.43
N ASP A 58 6.49 21.60 0.91
CA ASP A 58 7.80 21.08 0.50
C ASP A 58 8.56 20.34 1.62
N VAL A 59 8.35 20.74 2.88
CA VAL A 59 8.94 20.09 4.05
C VAL A 59 8.43 18.66 4.25
N ASP A 60 7.19 18.38 3.85
CA ASP A 60 6.53 17.09 4.05
C ASP A 60 6.77 16.14 2.87
N LYS A 61 7.05 16.68 1.66
CA LYS A 61 7.33 15.88 0.45
C LYS A 61 8.40 14.81 0.63
N VAL A 62 9.41 15.07 1.47
CA VAL A 62 10.47 14.09 1.75
C VAL A 62 9.94 12.90 2.56
N GLN A 63 9.08 13.15 3.56
CA GLN A 63 8.44 12.07 4.32
C GLN A 63 7.46 11.30 3.44
N TRP A 64 6.69 11.98 2.60
CA TRP A 64 5.72 11.35 1.73
C TRP A 64 6.41 10.38 0.75
N LYS A 65 7.50 10.81 0.11
CA LYS A 65 8.33 9.93 -0.74
C LYS A 65 8.89 8.72 0.00
N LYS A 66 9.19 8.85 1.29
CA LYS A 66 9.67 7.73 2.11
C LYS A 66 8.57 6.71 2.35
N ILE A 67 7.34 7.17 2.60
CA ILE A 67 6.16 6.32 2.76
C ILE A 67 5.84 5.59 1.45
N ASP A 68 5.90 6.29 0.31
CA ASP A 68 5.72 5.67 -1.02
C ASP A 68 6.75 4.56 -1.27
N ALA A 69 8.03 4.82 -0.97
CA ALA A 69 9.09 3.84 -1.09
C ALA A 69 8.89 2.63 -0.17
N GLN A 70 8.34 2.84 1.03
CA GLN A 70 7.97 1.75 1.94
C GLN A 70 6.83 0.91 1.37
N LEU A 71 5.78 1.54 0.85
CA LEU A 71 4.68 0.82 0.20
C LEU A 71 5.19 -0.04 -0.97
N CYS A 72 6.09 0.49 -1.81
CA CYS A 72 6.73 -0.28 -2.89
C CYS A 72 7.60 -1.46 -2.40
N SER A 73 8.08 -1.45 -1.16
CA SER A 73 8.83 -2.58 -0.59
C SER A 73 7.92 -3.68 -0.03
N VAL A 74 6.66 -3.34 0.27
CA VAL A 74 5.64 -4.26 0.78
C VAL A 74 4.85 -4.91 -0.36
N LEU A 75 4.72 -4.20 -1.50
CA LEU A 75 4.15 -4.71 -2.76
C LEU A 75 5.15 -5.56 -3.54
#